data_AF-A0A9E0QP90-F1
#
_entry.id   AF-A0A9E0QP90-F1
#
_cell.length_a   1.000
_cell.length_b   1.000
_cell.length_c   1.000
_cell.angle_alpha   90.00
_cell.angle_beta   90.00
_cell.angle_gamma   90.00
#
_symmetry.space_group_name_H-M   'P 1'
#
loop_
_entity.id
_entity.type
_entity.pdbx_description
1 polymer ?
#
loop_
_entity_poly.entity_id
_entity_poly.type
_entity_poly.pdbx_seq_one_letter_code
_entity_poly.pdbx_strand_id
1 'polypeptide(L)'
;MIEDESRNQQRIKKKLMQVNRHCLERVRLSIPYDKGERVVLCQALPGYGKTVLLAQHGLAHIQRYNATVVWLSLASTGSSEDALVKALWEQISPTPALEILNQQPPLDLETLGSHLWMITEHNETPILICIDDAEDRLIHFENFEEFVLSTPECVYFSIASAQKLPFTR
;
A
#
# COMPACT_ATOMS: atom_id res chain seq x y z
N MET A 1 16.60 35.60 25.84
CA MET A 1 16.69 34.94 24.53
C MET A 1 16.91 33.43 24.61
N ILE A 2 17.67 32.90 25.58
CA ILE A 2 17.96 31.45 25.71
C ILE A 2 16.75 30.64 26.25
N GLU A 3 15.85 31.26 27.03
CA GLU A 3 14.70 30.57 27.63
C GLU A 3 13.59 30.18 26.64
N ASP A 4 13.51 30.87 25.50
CA ASP A 4 12.45 30.67 24.50
C ASP A 4 12.73 29.46 23.59
N GLU A 5 14.00 29.23 23.25
CA GLU A 5 14.45 28.03 22.52
C GLU A 5 14.24 26.76 23.34
N SER A 6 14.50 26.81 24.65
CA SER A 6 14.29 25.67 25.56
C SER A 6 12.81 25.28 25.65
N ARG A 7 11.89 26.26 25.70
CA ARG A 7 10.44 26.01 25.67
C ARG A 7 9.98 25.45 24.34
N ASN A 8 10.51 25.95 23.22
CA ASN A 8 10.12 25.47 21.90
C ASN A 8 10.63 24.03 21.66
N GLN A 9 11.86 23.72 22.09
CA GLN A 9 12.39 22.35 22.08
C GLN A 9 11.60 21.40 22.98
N GLN A 10 11.19 21.83 24.18
CA GLN A 10 10.31 21.03 25.04
C GLN A 10 8.92 20.83 24.43
N ARG A 11 8.36 21.83 23.75
CA ARG A 11 7.07 21.72 23.04
C ARG A 11 7.16 20.75 21.86
N ILE A 12 8.24 20.82 21.08
CA ILE A 12 8.53 19.90 19.98
C ILE A 12 8.75 18.49 20.52
N LYS A 13 9.56 18.31 21.56
CA LYS A 13 9.82 17.02 22.20
C LYS A 13 8.54 16.42 22.79
N LYS A 14 7.64 17.23 23.37
CA LYS A 14 6.33 16.80 23.87
C LYS A 14 5.37 16.41 22.72
N LYS A 15 5.37 17.13 21.60
CA LYS A 15 4.65 16.74 20.38
C LYS A 15 5.21 15.45 19.78
N LEU A 16 6.53 15.30 19.68
CA LEU A 16 7.19 14.09 19.20
C LEU A 16 6.97 12.89 20.14
N MET A 17 6.86 13.11 21.45
CA MET A 17 6.46 12.07 22.41
C MET A 17 4.96 11.77 22.37
N GLN A 18 4.10 12.69 21.89
CA GLN A 18 2.70 12.41 21.56
C GLN A 18 2.55 11.68 20.22
N VAL A 19 3.52 11.82 19.32
CA VAL A 19 3.65 11.01 18.08
C VAL A 19 4.02 9.55 18.38
N ASN A 20 4.14 9.17 19.66
CA ASN A 20 4.60 7.87 20.10
C ASN A 20 3.46 6.82 20.20
N ARG A 21 3.76 5.59 19.75
CA ARG A 21 2.93 4.35 19.62
C ARG A 21 1.87 4.28 18.52
N HIS A 22 1.27 5.39 18.11
CA HIS A 22 0.22 5.32 17.09
C HIS A 22 0.72 5.49 15.67
N CYS A 23 1.89 6.12 15.47
CA CYS A 23 2.57 6.23 14.19
C CYS A 23 3.55 5.08 14.06
N LEU A 24 3.05 3.88 13.75
CA LEU A 24 3.90 2.71 13.51
C LEU A 24 3.72 2.29 12.06
N GLU A 25 4.79 2.46 11.29
CA GLU A 25 5.04 1.57 10.16
C GLU A 25 5.19 0.17 10.75
N ARG A 26 4.21 -0.69 10.48
CA ARG A 26 4.17 -2.09 10.90
C ARG A 26 4.20 -2.93 9.66
N VAL A 27 5.30 -3.64 9.51
CA VAL A 27 5.45 -4.63 8.47
C VAL A 27 4.64 -5.84 8.93
N ARG A 28 3.68 -6.25 8.10
CA ARG A 28 2.77 -7.34 8.48
C ARG A 28 2.82 -8.57 7.60
N LEU A 29 3.54 -8.57 6.48
CA LEU A 29 3.83 -9.83 5.77
C LEU A 29 5.27 -9.85 5.22
N SER A 30 6.04 -10.84 5.69
CA SER A 30 7.42 -11.13 5.32
C SER A 30 7.55 -12.57 4.81
N ILE A 31 8.08 -12.74 3.59
CA ILE A 31 8.37 -14.04 2.96
C ILE A 31 9.91 -14.18 2.86
N PRO A 32 10.52 -15.35 3.14
CA PRO A 32 11.98 -15.52 3.15
C PRO A 32 12.53 -15.62 1.71
N TYR A 33 13.74 -15.22 1.30
CA TYR A 33 14.94 -14.54 1.84
C TYR A 33 15.53 -13.80 0.62
N ASP A 34 15.90 -12.52 0.76
CA ASP A 34 16.64 -11.64 -0.21
C ASP A 34 15.88 -10.42 -0.79
N LYS A 35 14.54 -10.34 -0.71
CA LYS A 35 13.76 -9.24 -1.33
C LYS A 35 12.78 -8.54 -0.37
N GLY A 36 13.30 -7.66 0.48
CA GLY A 36 12.51 -6.61 1.17
C GLY A 36 11.25 -7.07 1.92
N GLU A 37 10.40 -6.13 2.30
CA GLU A 37 9.15 -6.39 3.01
C GLU A 37 7.99 -6.31 2.03
N ARG A 38 7.22 -7.40 1.87
CA ARG A 38 6.15 -7.52 0.86
C ARG A 38 4.96 -6.62 1.18
N VAL A 39 4.63 -6.44 2.45
CA VAL A 39 3.52 -5.60 2.91
C VAL A 39 3.96 -4.67 4.04
N VAL A 40 3.85 -3.38 3.78
CA VAL A 40 4.12 -2.30 4.74
C VAL A 40 2.79 -1.66 5.12
N LEU A 41 2.47 -1.63 6.42
CA LEU A 41 1.29 -0.94 6.95
C LEU A 41 1.71 0.33 7.68
N CYS A 42 1.37 1.49 7.14
CA CYS A 42 1.54 2.78 7.77
C CYS A 42 0.32 3.08 8.64
N GLN A 43 0.38 2.76 9.93
CA GLN A 43 -0.71 3.05 10.86
C GLN A 43 -0.42 4.34 11.63
N ALA A 44 -1.33 5.31 11.59
CA ALA A 44 -1.27 6.58 12.35
C ALA A 44 -2.56 7.39 12.27
N LEU A 45 -2.82 8.25 13.26
CA LEU A 45 -3.95 9.19 13.21
C LEU A 45 -3.89 10.14 11.98
N PRO A 46 -5.00 10.78 11.58
CA PRO A 46 -4.98 11.81 10.55
C PRO A 46 -3.99 12.94 10.86
N GLY A 47 -3.28 13.45 9.84
CA GLY A 47 -2.29 14.52 9.99
C GLY A 47 -0.88 14.07 10.38
N TYR A 48 -0.62 12.78 10.55
CA TYR A 48 0.70 12.23 10.91
C TYR A 48 1.59 11.88 9.70
N GLY A 49 1.22 12.31 8.49
CA GLY A 49 2.05 12.16 7.30
C GLY A 49 2.10 10.76 6.68
N LYS A 50 1.11 9.88 6.94
CA LYS A 50 1.04 8.54 6.34
C LYS A 50 1.09 8.55 4.80
N THR A 51 0.30 9.43 4.19
CA THR A 51 0.30 9.66 2.73
C THR A 51 1.69 10.03 2.21
N VAL A 52 2.40 10.89 2.94
CA VAL A 52 3.77 11.29 2.59
C VAL A 52 4.71 10.09 2.68
N LEU A 53 4.56 9.27 3.72
CA LEU A 53 5.34 8.05 3.90
C LEU A 53 5.07 7.02 2.77
N LEU A 54 3.80 6.82 2.39
CA LEU A 54 3.44 5.99 1.22
C LEU A 54 4.08 6.53 -0.08
N ALA A 55 4.04 7.84 -0.29
CA ALA A 55 4.64 8.46 -1.47
C ALA A 55 6.16 8.27 -1.49
N GLN A 56 6.83 8.41 -0.34
CA GLN A 56 8.26 8.13 -0.19
C GLN A 56 8.57 6.66 -0.49
N HIS A 57 7.74 5.73 -0.02
CA HIS A 57 7.89 4.31 -0.29
C HIS A 57 7.72 4.00 -1.78
N GLY A 58 6.72 4.62 -2.43
CA GLY A 58 6.52 4.57 -3.88
C GLY A 58 7.75 5.04 -4.66
N LEU A 59 8.28 6.22 -4.33
CA LEU A 59 9.48 6.76 -4.95
C LEU A 59 10.70 5.86 -4.74
N ALA A 60 10.86 5.27 -3.55
CA ALA A 60 11.94 4.34 -3.26
C ALA A 60 11.84 3.08 -4.12
N HIS A 61 10.65 2.53 -4.33
CA HIS A 61 10.42 1.36 -5.18
C HIS A 61 10.69 1.66 -6.67
N ILE A 62 10.30 2.83 -7.17
CA ILE A 62 10.64 3.28 -8.52
C ILE A 62 12.17 3.39 -8.67
N GLN A 63 12.83 4.08 -7.75
CA GLN A 63 14.27 4.33 -7.83
C GLN A 63 15.11 3.04 -7.71
N ARG A 64 14.68 2.11 -6.86
CA ARG A 64 15.45 0.91 -6.55
C ARG A 64 15.16 -0.27 -7.48
N TYR A 65 13.91 -0.40 -7.92
CA TYR A 65 13.44 -1.59 -8.64
C TYR A 65 12.79 -1.27 -9.99
N ASN A 66 12.78 0.01 -10.41
CA ASN A 66 12.03 0.47 -11.58
C ASN A 66 10.54 0.07 -11.53
N ALA A 67 9.98 -0.07 -10.32
CA ALA A 67 8.66 -0.66 -10.12
C ALA A 67 7.52 0.15 -10.75
N THR A 68 6.48 -0.54 -11.22
CA THR A 68 5.19 0.07 -11.51
C THR A 68 4.50 0.40 -10.19
N VAL A 69 4.19 1.67 -9.95
CA VAL A 69 3.48 2.10 -8.74
C VAL A 69 2.03 2.39 -9.07
N VAL A 70 1.14 1.66 -8.42
CA VAL A 70 -0.31 1.85 -8.44
C VAL A 70 -0.69 2.62 -7.18
N TRP A 71 -1.46 3.70 -7.32
CA TRP A 71 -1.86 4.54 -6.20
C TRP A 71 -3.38 4.63 -6.09
N LEU A 72 -3.91 4.15 -4.97
CA LEU A 72 -5.33 4.12 -4.70
C LEU A 72 -5.64 4.86 -3.39
N SER A 73 -6.53 5.85 -3.42
CA SER A 73 -7.18 6.35 -2.20
C SER A 73 -8.56 5.68 -2.08
N LEU A 74 -8.78 4.93 -0.99
CA LEU A 74 -10.08 4.31 -0.77
C LEU A 74 -11.17 5.32 -0.43
N ALA A 75 -10.82 6.54 -0.01
CA ALA A 75 -11.80 7.62 0.18
C ALA A 75 -12.45 8.04 -1.15
N SER A 76 -11.66 8.07 -2.24
CA SER A 76 -12.14 8.37 -3.60
C SER A 76 -12.61 7.14 -4.38
N THR A 77 -12.25 5.94 -3.93
CA THR A 77 -12.69 4.69 -4.54
C THR A 77 -14.08 4.33 -4.02
N GLY A 78 -14.93 3.76 -4.89
CA GLY A 78 -16.23 3.22 -4.47
C GLY A 78 -16.08 2.22 -3.32
N SER A 79 -17.15 2.00 -2.56
CA SER A 79 -17.13 1.12 -1.38
C SER A 79 -17.33 -0.37 -1.69
N SER A 80 -17.45 -0.75 -2.98
CA SER A 80 -17.62 -2.15 -3.41
C SER A 80 -16.28 -2.77 -3.83
N GLU A 81 -16.20 -4.10 -3.74
CA GLU A 81 -15.04 -4.85 -4.24
C GLU A 81 -14.84 -4.62 -5.74
N ASP A 82 -15.92 -4.61 -6.52
CA ASP A 82 -15.89 -4.28 -7.95
C ASP A 82 -15.23 -2.91 -8.23
N ALA A 83 -15.53 -1.89 -7.43
CA ALA A 83 -14.91 -0.57 -7.58
C ALA A 83 -13.40 -0.59 -7.26
N LEU A 84 -12.99 -1.39 -6.27
CA LEU A 84 -11.59 -1.61 -5.93
C LEU A 84 -10.86 -2.33 -7.08
N VAL A 85 -11.40 -3.45 -7.55
CA VAL A 85 -10.83 -4.26 -8.63
C VAL A 85 -10.68 -3.44 -9.90
N LYS A 86 -11.73 -2.70 -10.28
CA LYS A 86 -11.71 -1.81 -11.43
C LYS A 86 -10.64 -0.72 -11.31
N ALA A 87 -10.55 -0.05 -10.16
CA ALA A 87 -9.58 1.02 -9.95
C ALA A 87 -8.13 0.51 -9.94
N LEU A 88 -7.89 -0.69 -9.40
CA LEU A 88 -6.59 -1.36 -9.49
C LEU A 88 -6.27 -1.72 -10.95
N TRP A 89 -7.21 -2.34 -11.65
CA TRP A 89 -7.04 -2.76 -13.03
C TRP A 89 -6.72 -1.59 -13.96
N GLU A 90 -7.44 -0.47 -13.87
CA GLU A 90 -7.21 0.71 -14.72
C GLU A 90 -5.79 1.30 -14.59
N GLN A 91 -5.15 1.14 -13.44
CA GLN A 91 -3.78 1.62 -13.20
C GLN A 91 -2.72 0.58 -13.54
N ILE A 92 -3.06 -0.70 -13.47
CA ILE A 92 -2.18 -1.80 -13.89
C ILE A 92 -2.21 -1.96 -15.42
N SER A 93 -3.38 -1.77 -16.05
CA SER A 93 -3.64 -1.94 -17.49
C SER A 93 -2.77 -1.16 -18.47
N PRO A 94 -2.32 0.09 -18.20
CA PRO A 94 -1.41 0.79 -19.09
C PRO A 94 0.01 0.20 -19.12
N THR A 95 0.26 -0.93 -18.44
CA THR A 95 1.53 -1.66 -18.58
C THR A 95 1.58 -2.34 -19.96
N PRO A 96 2.63 -2.15 -20.77
CA PRO A 96 2.74 -2.73 -22.13
C PRO A 96 2.52 -4.25 -22.20
N ALA A 97 2.79 -4.96 -21.09
CA ALA A 97 2.54 -6.39 -20.96
C ALA A 97 1.05 -6.77 -21.14
N LEU A 98 0.11 -5.89 -20.81
CA LEU A 98 -1.33 -6.16 -20.91
C LEU A 98 -1.90 -5.91 -22.30
N GLU A 99 -1.30 -5.02 -23.09
CA GLU A 99 -1.63 -4.87 -24.52
C GLU A 99 -1.36 -6.18 -25.29
N ILE A 100 -0.34 -6.94 -24.87
CA ILE A 100 0.03 -8.23 -25.45
C ILE A 100 -0.98 -9.32 -25.07
N LEU A 101 -1.54 -9.26 -23.85
CA LEU A 101 -2.38 -10.34 -23.31
C LEU A 101 -3.87 -10.24 -23.71
N ASN A 102 -4.32 -9.10 -24.27
CA ASN A 102 -5.70 -8.86 -24.70
C ASN A 102 -6.77 -9.36 -23.70
N GLN A 103 -6.50 -9.13 -22.41
CA GLN A 103 -7.30 -9.67 -21.31
C GLN A 103 -8.56 -8.83 -21.09
N GLN A 104 -9.65 -9.51 -20.74
CA GLN A 104 -10.81 -8.81 -20.20
C GLN A 104 -10.48 -8.27 -18.80
N PRO A 105 -11.14 -7.18 -18.37
CA PRO A 105 -11.00 -6.71 -16.99
C PRO A 105 -11.38 -7.80 -15.97
N PRO A 106 -10.64 -7.95 -14.86
CA PRO A 106 -11.02 -8.85 -13.78
C PRO A 106 -12.33 -8.39 -13.14
N LEU A 107 -13.11 -9.35 -12.63
CA LEU A 107 -14.43 -9.11 -12.04
C LEU A 107 -14.40 -9.07 -10.51
N ASP A 108 -13.35 -9.64 -9.91
CA ASP A 108 -13.19 -9.83 -8.48
C ASP A 108 -11.68 -9.85 -8.12
N LEU A 109 -11.37 -9.91 -6.82
CA LEU A 109 -9.98 -9.95 -6.35
C LEU A 109 -9.25 -11.24 -6.76
N GLU A 110 -9.96 -12.37 -6.86
CA GLU A 110 -9.38 -13.66 -7.25
C GLU A 110 -8.87 -13.64 -8.71
N THR A 111 -9.72 -13.18 -9.63
CA THR A 111 -9.38 -13.00 -11.04
C THR A 111 -8.30 -11.94 -11.23
N LEU A 112 -8.33 -10.85 -10.46
CA LEU A 112 -7.24 -9.87 -10.44
C LEU A 112 -5.91 -10.50 -10.01
N GLY A 113 -5.91 -11.36 -8.98
CA GLY A 113 -4.74 -12.09 -8.53
C GLY A 113 -4.16 -12.99 -9.63
N SER A 114 -5.03 -13.71 -10.34
CA SER A 114 -4.65 -14.54 -11.48
C SER A 114 -4.02 -13.72 -12.62
N HIS A 115 -4.58 -12.55 -12.92
CA HIS A 115 -3.98 -11.65 -13.91
C HIS A 115 -2.62 -11.11 -13.46
N LEU A 116 -2.42 -10.79 -12.19
CA LEU A 116 -1.13 -10.34 -11.67
C LEU A 116 -0.04 -11.40 -11.87
N TRP A 117 -0.34 -12.69 -11.69
CA TRP A 117 0.58 -13.77 -12.05
C TRP A 117 0.99 -13.70 -13.52
N MET A 118 0.03 -13.66 -14.43
CA MET A 118 0.33 -13.60 -15.87
C MET A 118 1.14 -12.36 -16.24
N ILE A 119 0.81 -11.19 -15.68
CA ILE A 119 1.53 -9.94 -15.94
C ILE A 119 2.99 -10.08 -15.51
N THR A 120 3.22 -10.59 -14.30
CA THR A 120 4.57 -10.68 -13.73
C THR A 120 5.41 -11.81 -14.31
N GLU A 121 4.80 -12.86 -14.88
CA GLU A 121 5.50 -13.88 -15.66
C GLU A 121 6.08 -13.31 -16.97
N HIS A 122 5.40 -12.34 -17.56
CA HIS A 122 5.81 -11.70 -18.82
C HIS A 122 6.51 -10.35 -18.63
N ASN A 123 6.48 -9.78 -17.43
CA ASN A 123 7.09 -8.50 -17.10
C ASN A 123 7.92 -8.64 -15.82
N GLU A 124 9.24 -8.50 -15.95
CA GLU A 124 10.17 -8.58 -14.83
C GLU A 124 10.06 -7.38 -13.85
N THR A 125 9.27 -6.37 -14.20
CA THR A 125 9.11 -5.15 -13.40
C THR A 125 8.19 -5.41 -12.20
N PRO A 126 8.67 -5.20 -10.95
CA PRO A 126 7.82 -5.32 -9.77
C PRO A 126 6.65 -4.34 -9.77
N ILE A 127 5.57 -4.71 -9.10
CA ILE A 127 4.40 -3.84 -8.92
C ILE A 127 4.30 -3.47 -7.44
N LEU A 128 4.18 -2.19 -7.12
CA LEU A 128 3.84 -1.72 -5.78
C LEU A 128 2.43 -1.13 -5.80
N ILE A 129 1.56 -1.66 -4.95
CA ILE A 129 0.20 -1.17 -4.75
C ILE A 129 0.16 -0.34 -3.46
N CYS A 130 0.06 0.98 -3.63
CA CYS A 130 -0.13 1.93 -2.55
C CYS A 130 -1.62 2.16 -2.31
N ILE A 131 -2.09 1.90 -1.08
CA ILE A 131 -3.49 2.08 -0.68
C ILE A 131 -3.55 3.10 0.46
N ASP A 132 -4.06 4.30 0.18
CA ASP A 132 -4.28 5.36 1.15
C ASP A 132 -5.75 5.40 1.62
N ASP A 133 -5.99 6.10 2.73
CA ASP A 133 -7.31 6.23 3.37
C ASP A 133 -7.99 4.87 3.60
N ALA A 134 -7.19 3.89 4.01
CA ALA A 134 -7.60 2.51 4.16
C ALA A 134 -8.21 2.23 5.54
N GLU A 135 -8.99 3.16 6.09
CA GLU A 135 -9.65 3.00 7.40
C GLU A 135 -10.70 1.87 7.38
N ASP A 136 -11.93 2.13 7.83
CA ASP A 136 -13.02 1.14 7.96
C ASP A 136 -13.39 0.42 6.66
N ARG A 137 -12.73 0.71 5.53
CA ARG A 137 -13.06 0.16 4.22
C ARG A 137 -12.38 -1.18 3.93
N LEU A 138 -11.11 -1.35 4.31
CA LEU A 138 -10.40 -2.61 4.01
C LEU A 138 -10.95 -3.79 4.81
N ILE A 139 -11.47 -3.55 6.02
CA ILE A 139 -12.12 -4.58 6.85
C ILE A 139 -13.39 -5.15 6.22
N HIS A 140 -13.97 -4.49 5.22
CA HIS A 140 -15.19 -4.93 4.55
C HIS A 140 -14.92 -5.81 3.33
N PHE A 141 -13.66 -5.94 2.91
CA PHE A 141 -13.27 -6.86 1.85
C PHE A 141 -12.84 -8.18 2.49
N GLU A 142 -13.79 -9.11 2.64
CA GLU A 142 -13.61 -10.38 3.36
C GLU A 142 -12.38 -11.19 2.89
N ASN A 143 -11.98 -11.03 1.62
CA ASN A 143 -10.89 -11.78 1.00
C ASN A 143 -9.64 -10.94 0.69
N PHE A 144 -9.51 -9.72 1.22
CA PHE A 144 -8.36 -8.85 0.86
C PHE A 144 -7.02 -9.39 1.36
N GLU A 145 -6.97 -9.97 2.57
CA GLU A 145 -5.75 -10.61 3.08
C GLU A 145 -5.36 -11.82 2.22
N GLU A 146 -6.34 -12.65 1.84
CA GLU A 146 -6.11 -13.81 0.96
C GLU A 146 -5.65 -13.39 -0.43
N PHE A 147 -6.24 -12.33 -1.00
CA PHE A 147 -5.78 -11.71 -2.24
C PHE A 147 -4.31 -11.27 -2.14
N VAL A 148 -3.95 -10.51 -1.10
CA VAL A 148 -2.56 -10.08 -0.88
C VAL A 148 -1.61 -11.27 -0.84
N LEU A 149 -1.99 -12.35 -0.15
CA LEU A 149 -1.18 -13.57 -0.04
C LEU A 149 -1.07 -14.34 -1.35
N SER A 150 -2.13 -14.36 -2.16
CA SER A 150 -2.20 -15.12 -3.41
C SER A 150 -1.53 -14.43 -4.61
N THR A 151 -1.20 -13.13 -4.51
CA THR A 151 -0.43 -12.43 -5.56
C THR A 151 1.01 -12.98 -5.72
N PRO A 152 1.71 -12.67 -6.83
CA PRO A 152 3.13 -12.98 -6.99
C PRO A 152 4.03 -12.28 -5.96
N GLU A 153 5.21 -12.84 -5.69
CA GLU A 153 6.19 -12.28 -4.73
C GLU A 153 6.74 -10.90 -5.14
N CYS A 154 6.70 -10.57 -6.44
CA CYS A 154 7.11 -9.26 -6.95
C CYS A 154 5.99 -8.21 -6.92
N VAL A 155 4.84 -8.54 -6.34
CA VAL A 155 3.76 -7.60 -6.01
C VAL A 155 3.84 -7.22 -4.53
N TYR A 156 4.07 -5.94 -4.30
CA TYR A 156 4.26 -5.33 -2.99
C TYR A 156 3.05 -4.47 -2.62
N PHE A 157 2.82 -4.27 -1.33
CA PHE A 157 1.73 -3.44 -0.82
C PHE A 157 2.21 -2.45 0.21
N SER A 158 1.75 -1.20 0.10
CA SER A 158 2.00 -0.14 1.07
C SER A 158 0.67 0.50 1.45
N ILE A 159 0.21 0.29 2.69
CA ILE A 159 -1.17 0.61 3.08
C ILE A 159 -1.17 1.61 4.23
N ALA A 160 -1.82 2.76 4.05
CA ALA A 160 -2.02 3.76 5.07
C ALA A 160 -3.42 3.67 5.68
N SER A 161 -3.49 3.56 7.00
CA SER A 161 -4.76 3.52 7.72
C SER A 161 -4.66 4.24 9.06
N ALA A 162 -5.74 4.91 9.48
CA ALA A 162 -5.86 5.37 10.86
C ALA A 162 -6.14 4.23 11.85
N GLN A 163 -6.63 3.09 11.37
CA GLN A 163 -7.07 1.98 12.20
C GLN A 163 -6.16 0.77 12.09
N LYS A 164 -6.34 -0.18 13.03
CA LYS A 164 -5.64 -1.46 12.96
C LYS A 164 -6.34 -2.30 11.90
N LEU A 165 -5.61 -2.63 10.85
CA LEU A 165 -6.12 -3.52 9.80
C LEU A 165 -6.15 -4.98 10.29
N PRO A 166 -7.06 -5.81 9.74
CA PRO A 166 -7.36 -7.14 10.25
C PRO A 166 -6.35 -8.20 9.81
N PHE A 167 -5.20 -7.84 9.22
CA PHE A 167 -4.13 -8.79 8.88
C PHE A 167 -3.77 -9.65 10.08
N THR A 168 -4.16 -10.93 10.03
CA THR A 168 -4.22 -11.82 11.18
C THR A 168 -3.04 -12.79 11.28
N ARG A 169 -2.11 -12.77 10.32
CA ARG A 169 -0.93 -13.64 10.34
C ARG A 169 0.34 -12.89 9.98
#